data_AF-D6U0Q1-F1
#
_entry.id   AF-D6U0Q1-F1
#
_cell.length_a   1.000
_cell.length_b   1.000
_cell.length_c   1.000
_cell.angle_alpha   90.00
_cell.angle_beta   90.00
_cell.angle_gamma   90.00
#
_symmetry.space_group_name_H-M   'P 1'
#
loop_
_entity.id
_entity.type
_entity.pdbx_description
1 polymer ?
#
loop_
_entity_poly.entity_id
_entity_poly.type
_entity_poly.pdbx_seq_one_letter_code
_entity_poly.pdbx_strand_id
1 'polypeptide(L)'
;MMRHISRRTMRLLLLMVMFGGSALLYSGCVFRGANTVITNANNGANQWAGESKVTAPDFDFSVPEAQALSVSPLFERYTQNHGGAINLGAPLTAAFPTDQGWLQFFASGALLLPVSQQGHTQRNEASLVALSKNGVKDANTGIVRLPLLQALLTAGSQVPLGGDKSHFTYIDLRKATSPDLMLAAPAAGQTATASVSGKGIFVKGGTRAGQDVGHFIPQPFWSYVNRSDASPDGWKTDFGPPLTEALSLSITKDGGTHHLLVQAFERDGLVLDQGIVDASGQPQVQRLATGTDYVHTIGLPAVAISAKQTIWAQGDTALLSAPSAGQAVAHVGQNFPLTLLGDTKWDTGMLWYHIQWAAPKGGGEGWVPANAITFTAPGNAPSRASMDALSPALATYLAGIGNNAGAVVYDVSRQRYYTYNDNAQFIVASSMKVPIMLTFFDTLEQQGREPNDDEMNRLTTMIENSDNDSASALFFDKIGGAAGIASYMQKIGVSGLNPSDDAWGYSTITPQTMVNLLTLLQEGKILTAHDRDIALNLMEHIESDQRFGVGDSAPDGATVAMKDGWVPGPDDQWAVNSSGIVTLGQETYIISIYTEESASLEDGQAIVQHVCDTVASLLI
;
A
#
# COMPACT_ATOMS: atom_id res chain seq x y z
N MET A 1 -6.81 18.26 -72.75
CA MET A 1 -5.87 17.21 -73.21
C MET A 1 -6.20 15.94 -72.46
N MET A 2 -6.92 15.02 -73.10
CA MET A 2 -6.38 13.74 -73.60
C MET A 2 -5.98 12.80 -72.46
N ARG A 3 -6.84 11.82 -72.12
CA ARG A 3 -7.02 10.47 -72.74
C ARG A 3 -6.35 9.44 -71.82
N HIS A 4 -7.10 8.62 -71.08
CA HIS A 4 -7.70 7.33 -71.47
C HIS A 4 -6.73 6.13 -71.41
N ILE A 5 -7.25 5.02 -70.85
CA ILE A 5 -7.03 3.61 -71.30
C ILE A 5 -5.70 2.99 -70.81
N SER A 6 -5.56 1.75 -70.31
CA SER A 6 -6.44 0.59 -70.14
C SER A 6 -5.61 -0.63 -69.65
N ARG A 7 -6.29 -1.52 -68.90
CA ARG A 7 -6.19 -3.00 -68.84
C ARG A 7 -4.82 -3.71 -68.67
N ARG A 8 -4.82 -4.57 -67.65
CA ARG A 8 -4.46 -6.02 -67.63
C ARG A 8 -3.72 -6.57 -68.86
N THR A 9 -2.61 -7.30 -68.64
CA THR A 9 -2.47 -8.79 -68.77
C THR A 9 -0.99 -9.23 -68.88
N MET A 10 -0.52 -10.02 -67.89
CA MET A 10 0.36 -11.21 -67.94
C MET A 10 1.65 -11.27 -68.81
N ARG A 11 2.81 -11.50 -68.18
CA ARG A 11 3.94 -12.40 -68.55
C ARG A 11 5.04 -12.29 -67.46
N LEU A 12 5.14 -13.26 -66.54
CA LEU A 12 6.06 -14.41 -66.56
C LEU A 12 7.56 -14.02 -66.64
N LEU A 13 8.25 -14.01 -65.50
CA LEU A 13 9.65 -14.43 -65.44
C LEU A 13 9.93 -15.13 -64.10
N LEU A 14 10.37 -16.37 -64.21
CA LEU A 14 10.97 -17.22 -63.19
C LEU A 14 12.11 -16.48 -62.45
N LEU A 15 12.15 -16.56 -61.12
CA LEU A 15 13.39 -16.95 -60.46
C LEU A 15 13.07 -17.80 -59.21
N MET A 16 13.65 -18.98 -59.23
CA MET A 16 13.52 -20.08 -58.30
C MET A 16 14.61 -19.94 -57.25
N VAL A 17 14.25 -19.81 -55.98
CA VAL A 17 15.14 -20.17 -54.86
C VAL A 17 14.32 -21.02 -53.90
N MET A 18 14.55 -22.33 -53.97
CA MET A 18 14.15 -23.28 -52.95
C MET A 18 14.99 -23.05 -51.69
N PHE A 19 14.39 -23.15 -50.50
CA PHE A 19 14.84 -24.07 -49.46
C PHE A 19 13.77 -24.21 -48.34
N GLY A 20 13.17 -25.40 -48.28
CA GLY A 20 12.98 -26.17 -47.04
C GLY A 20 11.98 -25.70 -45.99
N GLY A 21 10.68 -25.75 -46.28
CA GLY A 21 9.63 -25.78 -45.26
C GLY A 21 8.85 -27.10 -45.34
N SER A 22 9.05 -28.00 -44.38
CA SER A 22 8.28 -29.24 -44.25
C SER A 22 6.85 -28.92 -43.82
N ALA A 23 5.97 -28.66 -44.79
CA ALA A 23 4.53 -28.64 -44.59
C ALA A 23 4.00 -30.08 -44.56
N LEU A 24 3.52 -30.53 -43.40
CA LEU A 24 2.70 -31.74 -43.30
C LEU A 24 1.36 -31.48 -43.97
N LEU A 25 1.25 -31.86 -45.24
CA LEU A 25 0.00 -31.89 -46.00
C LEU A 25 -0.86 -33.06 -45.51
N TYR A 26 -1.97 -32.78 -44.84
CA TYR A 26 -3.05 -33.74 -44.59
C TYR A 26 -3.90 -33.87 -45.86
N SER A 27 -3.69 -34.95 -46.62
CA SER A 27 -4.61 -35.37 -47.67
C SER A 27 -5.84 -36.02 -47.03
N GLY A 28 -6.99 -35.36 -47.14
CA GLY A 28 -8.28 -35.91 -46.75
C GLY A 28 -8.68 -37.08 -47.66
N CYS A 29 -8.61 -38.30 -47.13
CA CYS A 29 -9.29 -39.46 -47.69
C CYS A 29 -10.56 -39.71 -46.85
N VAL A 30 -11.72 -39.57 -47.49
CA VAL A 30 -13.02 -39.81 -46.88
C VAL A 30 -13.22 -41.33 -46.74
N PHE A 31 -13.06 -41.85 -45.52
CA PHE A 31 -13.59 -43.16 -45.15
C PHE A 31 -14.97 -42.99 -44.49
N ARG A 32 -15.99 -43.54 -45.13
CA ARG A 32 -17.31 -43.78 -44.54
C ARG A 32 -17.24 -45.01 -43.64
N GLY A 33 -17.66 -44.86 -42.39
CA GLY A 33 -18.01 -45.97 -41.49
C GLY A 33 -16.94 -46.35 -40.46
N ALA A 34 -16.73 -45.50 -39.45
CA ALA A 34 -16.17 -45.93 -38.18
C ALA A 34 -17.11 -45.42 -37.07
N ASN A 35 -17.60 -46.33 -36.23
CA ASN A 35 -18.11 -45.96 -34.91
C ASN A 35 -17.01 -45.13 -34.24
N THR A 36 -17.18 -43.82 -34.17
CA THR A 36 -16.18 -42.95 -33.58
C THR A 36 -16.17 -43.28 -32.10
N VAL A 37 -15.11 -43.95 -31.65
CA VAL A 37 -14.96 -44.30 -30.23
C VAL A 37 -14.75 -42.98 -29.48
N ILE A 38 -15.80 -42.49 -28.84
CA ILE A 38 -15.76 -41.25 -28.06
C ILE A 38 -14.95 -41.48 -26.79
N THR A 39 -14.06 -40.54 -26.47
CA THR A 39 -13.35 -40.53 -25.19
C THR A 39 -14.24 -39.91 -24.12
N ASN A 40 -14.52 -40.65 -23.04
CA ASN A 40 -15.21 -40.14 -21.86
C ASN A 40 -14.17 -39.57 -20.89
N ALA A 41 -13.86 -38.27 -21.02
CA ALA A 41 -12.98 -37.55 -20.11
C ALA A 41 -13.66 -37.27 -18.76
N ASN A 42 -12.93 -37.40 -17.66
CA ASN A 42 -13.36 -37.06 -16.31
C ASN A 42 -12.44 -36.07 -15.60
N ASN A 43 -11.41 -35.56 -16.28
CA ASN A 43 -10.48 -34.53 -15.81
C ASN A 43 -10.85 -33.11 -16.29
N GLY A 44 -12.00 -32.92 -16.93
CA GLY A 44 -12.44 -31.62 -17.47
C GLY A 44 -11.93 -31.28 -18.89
N ALA A 45 -11.11 -32.15 -19.50
CA ALA A 45 -10.53 -31.94 -20.84
C ALA A 45 -11.56 -31.63 -21.96
N ASN A 46 -12.78 -32.12 -21.83
CA ASN A 46 -13.87 -31.90 -22.80
C ASN A 46 -14.52 -30.51 -22.71
N GLN A 47 -14.19 -29.68 -21.71
CA GLN A 47 -14.81 -28.38 -21.48
C GLN A 47 -14.73 -27.43 -22.68
N TRP A 48 -13.68 -27.54 -23.49
CA TRP A 48 -13.44 -26.67 -24.65
C TRP A 48 -13.62 -27.36 -26.00
N ALA A 49 -14.29 -28.52 -26.04
CA ALA A 49 -14.53 -29.24 -27.27
C ALA A 49 -15.42 -28.39 -28.22
N GLY A 50 -14.87 -28.05 -29.40
CA GLY A 50 -15.57 -27.23 -30.39
C GLY A 50 -15.49 -25.72 -30.18
N GLU A 51 -14.80 -25.25 -29.13
CA GLU A 51 -14.61 -23.81 -28.88
C GLU A 51 -13.66 -23.16 -29.88
N SER A 52 -14.11 -22.06 -30.48
CA SER A 52 -13.35 -21.32 -31.50
C SER A 52 -13.07 -19.86 -31.12
N LYS A 53 -13.46 -19.42 -29.92
CA LYS A 53 -13.23 -18.05 -29.44
C LYS A 53 -11.73 -17.74 -29.38
N VAL A 54 -11.36 -16.52 -29.79
CA VAL A 54 -10.00 -15.98 -29.77
C VAL A 54 -10.07 -14.56 -29.20
N THR A 55 -9.15 -14.21 -28.30
CA THR A 55 -9.08 -12.89 -27.65
C THR A 55 -7.63 -12.40 -27.64
N ALA A 56 -7.40 -11.20 -28.17
CA ALA A 56 -6.09 -10.54 -28.17
C ALA A 56 -5.78 -9.92 -26.79
N PRO A 57 -4.50 -9.83 -26.38
CA PRO A 57 -4.11 -9.15 -25.15
C PRO A 57 -4.08 -7.63 -25.33
N ASP A 58 -5.25 -7.00 -25.34
CA ASP A 58 -5.41 -5.58 -25.65
C ASP A 58 -5.34 -4.67 -24.40
N PHE A 59 -5.25 -5.24 -23.19
CA PHE A 59 -5.13 -4.45 -21.96
C PHE A 59 -3.65 -4.20 -21.63
N ASP A 60 -3.19 -2.97 -21.85
CA ASP A 60 -1.91 -2.52 -21.32
C ASP A 60 -1.99 -2.39 -19.80
N PHE A 61 -1.40 -3.36 -19.11
CA PHE A 61 -1.27 -3.36 -17.67
C PHE A 61 0.21 -3.55 -17.32
N SER A 62 0.86 -2.44 -17.06
CA SER A 62 2.25 -2.38 -16.62
C SER A 62 2.29 -1.64 -15.28
N VAL A 63 2.70 -2.36 -14.22
CA VAL A 63 3.01 -1.75 -12.92
C VAL A 63 4.51 -1.44 -12.95
N PRO A 64 4.93 -0.18 -12.78
CA PRO A 64 6.35 0.14 -12.67
C PRO A 64 6.98 -0.64 -11.52
N GLU A 65 8.18 -1.21 -11.69
CA GLU A 65 8.89 -1.95 -10.62
C GLU A 65 9.05 -1.13 -9.32
N ALA A 66 9.09 0.21 -9.44
CA ALA A 66 9.15 1.15 -8.33
C ALA A 66 7.87 1.18 -7.45
N GLN A 67 6.77 0.55 -7.87
CA GLN A 67 5.50 0.50 -7.15
C GLN A 67 5.20 -0.91 -6.62
N ALA A 68 6.19 -1.53 -5.96
CA ALA A 68 6.04 -2.87 -5.40
C ALA A 68 4.82 -2.96 -4.47
N LEU A 69 3.93 -3.89 -4.77
CA LEU A 69 2.70 -4.14 -4.01
C LEU A 69 2.92 -5.25 -3.00
N SER A 70 2.30 -5.10 -1.82
CA SER A 70 2.30 -6.12 -0.77
C SER A 70 1.05 -7.00 -0.85
N VAL A 71 1.16 -8.21 -0.26
CA VAL A 71 -0.02 -9.02 0.01
C VAL A 71 -0.90 -8.24 1.00
N SER A 72 -2.18 -8.07 0.68
CA SER A 72 -3.09 -7.41 1.61
C SER A 72 -3.25 -8.23 2.90
N PRO A 73 -3.40 -7.60 4.08
CA PRO A 73 -3.74 -8.28 5.32
C PRO A 73 -4.99 -9.18 5.22
N LEU A 74 -5.90 -8.89 4.29
CA LEU A 74 -7.06 -9.73 3.99
C LEU A 74 -6.70 -11.14 3.49
N PHE A 75 -5.53 -11.29 2.86
CA PHE A 75 -5.06 -12.52 2.23
C PHE A 75 -3.81 -13.12 2.89
N GLU A 76 -3.17 -12.43 3.83
CA GLU A 76 -1.93 -12.88 4.50
C GLU A 76 -2.06 -14.29 5.09
N ARG A 77 -3.17 -14.58 5.78
CA ARG A 77 -3.36 -15.91 6.39
C ARG A 77 -3.45 -17.02 5.34
N TYR A 78 -4.10 -16.75 4.20
CA TYR A 78 -4.17 -17.71 3.10
C TYR A 78 -2.77 -17.91 2.50
N THR A 79 -2.06 -16.83 2.20
CA THR A 79 -0.75 -16.93 1.54
C THR A 79 0.30 -17.58 2.44
N GLN A 80 0.26 -17.35 3.76
CA GLN A 80 1.14 -18.04 4.72
C GLN A 80 0.88 -19.54 4.79
N ASN A 81 -0.39 -19.97 4.79
CA ASN A 81 -0.75 -21.39 4.87
C ASN A 81 -0.49 -22.15 3.56
N HIS A 82 -0.57 -21.45 2.43
CA HIS A 82 -0.58 -22.06 1.10
C HIS A 82 0.66 -21.74 0.25
N GLY A 83 1.77 -21.30 0.87
CA GLY A 83 3.02 -21.03 0.16
C GLY A 83 2.90 -19.92 -0.90
N GLY A 84 2.13 -18.86 -0.60
CA GLY A 84 1.69 -17.86 -1.58
C GLY A 84 2.82 -17.19 -2.37
N ALA A 85 3.99 -16.96 -1.77
CA ALA A 85 5.15 -16.40 -2.48
C ALA A 85 5.59 -17.27 -3.67
N ILE A 86 5.55 -18.60 -3.52
CA ILE A 86 5.89 -19.57 -4.56
C ILE A 86 4.70 -19.83 -5.49
N ASN A 87 3.49 -19.90 -4.91
CA ASN A 87 2.31 -20.41 -5.63
C ASN A 87 1.49 -19.34 -6.35
N LEU A 88 1.57 -18.09 -5.93
CA LEU A 88 0.88 -16.96 -6.56
C LEU A 88 1.85 -15.98 -7.23
N GLY A 89 3.11 -15.94 -6.79
CA GLY A 89 4.10 -14.98 -7.24
C GLY A 89 3.86 -13.58 -6.67
N ALA A 90 4.51 -12.57 -7.27
CA ALA A 90 4.42 -11.18 -6.80
C ALA A 90 2.99 -10.63 -6.95
N PRO A 91 2.49 -9.81 -6.00
CA PRO A 91 1.21 -9.11 -6.15
C PRO A 91 1.23 -8.16 -7.37
N LEU A 92 0.15 -8.19 -8.15
CA LEU A 92 -0.05 -7.32 -9.32
C LEU A 92 -0.97 -6.13 -9.02
N THR A 93 -1.87 -6.28 -8.04
CA THR A 93 -2.78 -5.19 -7.60
C THR A 93 -2.71 -5.02 -6.08
N ALA A 94 -3.04 -3.82 -5.59
CA ALA A 94 -3.56 -3.69 -4.24
C ALA A 94 -4.88 -4.48 -4.15
N ALA A 95 -5.28 -4.92 -2.95
CA ALA A 95 -6.60 -5.51 -2.79
C ALA A 95 -7.67 -4.43 -3.01
N PHE A 96 -8.69 -4.74 -3.82
CA PHE A 96 -9.77 -3.80 -4.14
C PHE A 96 -11.14 -4.46 -4.00
N PRO A 97 -12.19 -3.68 -3.66
CA PRO A 97 -13.53 -4.22 -3.49
C PRO A 97 -14.22 -4.42 -4.84
N THR A 98 -14.99 -5.49 -4.93
CA THR A 98 -15.90 -5.84 -6.04
C THR A 98 -17.28 -6.16 -5.47
N ASP A 99 -18.27 -6.32 -6.33
CA ASP A 99 -19.62 -6.77 -5.98
C ASP A 99 -19.64 -8.18 -5.34
N GLN A 100 -18.62 -8.99 -5.61
CA GLN A 100 -18.46 -10.34 -5.05
C GLN A 100 -17.56 -10.40 -3.80
N GLY A 101 -16.92 -9.29 -3.42
CA GLY A 101 -16.01 -9.21 -2.27
C GLY A 101 -14.65 -8.61 -2.61
N TRP A 102 -13.65 -8.84 -1.77
CA TRP A 102 -12.31 -8.30 -1.94
C TRP A 102 -11.48 -9.15 -2.88
N LEU A 103 -10.78 -8.54 -3.83
CA LEU A 103 -10.00 -9.23 -4.84
C LEU A 103 -8.56 -8.71 -4.86
N GLN A 104 -7.58 -9.61 -4.99
CA GLN A 104 -6.19 -9.27 -5.28
C GLN A 104 -5.61 -10.19 -6.35
N PHE A 105 -4.95 -9.60 -7.35
CA PHE A 105 -4.22 -10.34 -8.39
C PHE A 105 -2.74 -10.47 -8.04
N PHE A 106 -2.15 -11.57 -8.49
CA PHE A 106 -0.75 -11.96 -8.35
C PHE A 106 -0.26 -12.51 -9.69
N ALA A 107 1.06 -12.60 -9.91
CA ALA A 107 1.64 -13.03 -11.19
C ALA A 107 1.03 -14.34 -11.74
N SER A 108 0.80 -15.32 -10.87
CA SER A 108 0.31 -16.66 -11.19
C SER A 108 -1.07 -16.99 -10.59
N GLY A 109 -1.88 -15.98 -10.24
CA GLY A 109 -3.22 -16.24 -9.71
C GLY A 109 -3.96 -15.00 -9.22
N ALA A 110 -5.15 -15.23 -8.67
CA ALA A 110 -5.93 -14.21 -7.97
C ALA A 110 -6.70 -14.84 -6.81
N LEU A 111 -6.87 -14.05 -5.74
CA LEU A 111 -7.60 -14.44 -4.53
C LEU A 111 -8.81 -13.54 -4.34
N LEU A 112 -9.96 -14.16 -4.10
CA LEU A 112 -11.22 -13.49 -3.77
C LEU A 112 -11.60 -13.84 -2.32
N LEU A 113 -11.82 -12.84 -1.48
CA LEU A 113 -12.46 -12.98 -0.18
C LEU A 113 -13.94 -12.58 -0.34
N PRO A 114 -14.87 -13.54 -0.39
CA PRO A 114 -16.26 -13.23 -0.68
C PRO A 114 -16.96 -12.49 0.46
N VAL A 115 -17.83 -11.53 0.12
CA VAL A 115 -18.75 -10.90 1.09
C VAL A 115 -20.18 -11.40 0.86
N SER A 116 -21.00 -11.44 1.92
CA SER A 116 -22.40 -11.84 1.80
C SER A 116 -23.17 -10.81 0.95
N GLN A 117 -23.74 -11.24 -0.18
CA GLN A 117 -24.29 -10.36 -1.22
C GLN A 117 -25.42 -9.42 -0.72
N GLN A 118 -25.35 -8.14 -1.12
CA GLN A 118 -26.50 -7.26 -1.30
C GLN A 118 -26.52 -6.76 -2.76
N GLY A 119 -27.61 -7.08 -3.49
CA GLY A 119 -28.14 -6.31 -4.62
C GLY A 119 -27.30 -6.17 -5.91
N HIS A 120 -27.70 -6.89 -6.96
CA HIS A 120 -27.14 -6.93 -8.32
C HIS A 120 -27.09 -5.61 -9.11
N THR A 121 -26.09 -5.42 -9.99
CA THR A 121 -26.26 -4.75 -11.31
C THR A 121 -25.25 -5.17 -12.40
N GLN A 122 -25.77 -5.63 -13.54
CA GLN A 122 -25.08 -6.27 -14.66
C GLN A 122 -24.07 -5.43 -15.49
N ARG A 123 -22.93 -6.06 -15.84
CA ARG A 123 -22.56 -6.52 -17.22
C ARG A 123 -21.22 -7.28 -17.27
N ASN A 124 -20.33 -7.09 -16.29
CA ASN A 124 -19.10 -7.88 -16.08
C ASN A 124 -19.18 -8.84 -14.86
N GLU A 125 -20.29 -8.82 -14.12
CA GLU A 125 -20.50 -9.66 -12.92
C GLU A 125 -20.53 -11.17 -13.21
N ALA A 126 -21.01 -11.56 -14.41
CA ALA A 126 -21.18 -12.97 -14.76
C ALA A 126 -19.84 -13.74 -14.81
N SER A 127 -18.72 -13.07 -15.14
CA SER A 127 -17.42 -13.72 -15.22
C SER A 127 -16.82 -13.95 -13.83
N LEU A 128 -16.84 -12.96 -12.93
CA LEU A 128 -16.32 -13.12 -11.57
C LEU A 128 -17.17 -14.09 -10.74
N VAL A 129 -18.50 -14.08 -10.90
CA VAL A 129 -19.39 -15.07 -10.28
C VAL A 129 -19.04 -16.48 -10.76
N ALA A 130 -18.80 -16.67 -12.06
CA ALA A 130 -18.40 -17.98 -12.59
C ALA A 130 -17.02 -18.41 -12.07
N LEU A 131 -16.05 -17.50 -12.01
CA LEU A 131 -14.71 -17.75 -11.47
C LEU A 131 -14.76 -18.11 -9.98
N SER A 132 -15.56 -17.40 -9.21
CA SER A 132 -15.76 -17.68 -7.78
C SER A 132 -16.37 -19.06 -7.56
N LYS A 133 -17.40 -19.41 -8.35
CA LYS A 133 -18.06 -20.72 -8.27
C LYS A 133 -17.14 -21.89 -8.64
N ASN A 134 -16.28 -21.70 -9.63
CA ASN A 134 -15.38 -22.74 -10.13
C ASN A 134 -13.99 -22.73 -9.47
N GLY A 135 -13.74 -21.75 -8.59
CA GLY A 135 -12.47 -21.61 -7.87
C GLY A 135 -12.34 -22.57 -6.70
N VAL A 136 -11.12 -22.65 -6.16
CA VAL A 136 -10.83 -23.47 -4.98
C VAL A 136 -11.05 -22.64 -3.73
N LYS A 137 -12.08 -22.99 -2.96
CA LYS A 137 -12.38 -22.34 -1.69
C LYS A 137 -11.58 -22.98 -0.56
N ASP A 138 -10.79 -22.17 0.14
CA ASP A 138 -10.12 -22.55 1.38
C ASP A 138 -11.16 -22.67 2.50
N ALA A 139 -11.20 -23.84 3.14
CA ALA A 139 -12.19 -24.14 4.17
C ALA A 139 -12.00 -23.30 5.45
N ASN A 140 -10.77 -22.85 5.74
CA ASN A 140 -10.43 -22.17 6.99
C ASN A 140 -10.72 -20.67 6.95
N THR A 141 -10.50 -20.05 5.79
CA THR A 141 -10.59 -18.59 5.59
C THR A 141 -11.79 -18.20 4.73
N GLY A 142 -12.34 -19.13 3.95
CA GLY A 142 -13.39 -18.86 2.96
C GLY A 142 -12.89 -18.17 1.69
N ILE A 143 -11.59 -17.87 1.60
CA ILE A 143 -10.94 -17.28 0.43
C ILE A 143 -10.99 -18.27 -0.74
N VAL A 144 -11.24 -17.75 -1.94
CA VAL A 144 -11.32 -18.52 -3.18
C VAL A 144 -10.13 -18.17 -4.06
N ARG A 145 -9.32 -19.18 -4.42
CA ARG A 145 -8.34 -19.06 -5.50
C ARG A 145 -9.05 -19.20 -6.84
N LEU A 146 -8.98 -18.15 -7.66
CA LEU A 146 -9.71 -18.11 -8.93
C LEU A 146 -9.03 -18.99 -10.01
N PRO A 147 -9.79 -19.70 -10.85
CA PRO A 147 -9.26 -20.64 -11.84
C PRO A 147 -8.83 -19.92 -13.14
N LEU A 148 -7.81 -19.06 -13.05
CA LEU A 148 -7.44 -18.14 -14.14
C LEU A 148 -6.97 -18.87 -15.42
N LEU A 149 -6.31 -20.03 -15.32
CA LEU A 149 -5.96 -20.84 -16.48
C LEU A 149 -7.20 -21.23 -17.29
N GLN A 150 -8.24 -21.74 -16.63
CA GLN A 150 -9.48 -22.13 -17.30
C GLN A 150 -10.15 -20.92 -17.97
N ALA A 151 -10.07 -19.75 -17.34
CA ALA A 151 -10.57 -18.50 -17.91
C ALA A 151 -9.83 -18.12 -19.21
N LEU A 152 -8.50 -18.23 -19.22
CA LEU A 152 -7.64 -17.95 -20.37
C LEU A 152 -7.87 -18.92 -21.53
N LEU A 153 -8.02 -20.22 -21.23
CA LEU A 153 -8.39 -21.24 -22.22
C LEU A 153 -9.78 -20.93 -22.79
N THR A 154 -10.77 -20.63 -21.94
CA THR A 154 -12.13 -20.30 -22.37
C THR A 154 -12.17 -19.02 -23.23
N ALA A 155 -11.39 -18.00 -22.88
CA ALA A 155 -11.26 -16.79 -23.67
C ALA A 155 -10.53 -17.02 -25.00
N GLY A 156 -9.71 -18.07 -25.10
CA GLY A 156 -8.81 -18.29 -26.24
C GLY A 156 -7.77 -17.18 -26.31
N SER A 157 -7.09 -16.93 -25.18
CA SER A 157 -6.05 -15.91 -25.10
C SER A 157 -4.94 -16.12 -26.13
N GLN A 158 -4.57 -15.03 -26.82
CA GLN A 158 -3.41 -14.99 -27.71
C GLN A 158 -2.10 -14.63 -27.00
N VAL A 159 -2.09 -14.50 -25.66
CA VAL A 159 -0.85 -14.27 -24.90
C VAL A 159 0.15 -15.41 -25.17
N PRO A 160 1.40 -15.09 -25.57
CA PRO A 160 2.46 -16.06 -25.74
C PRO A 160 2.84 -16.80 -24.44
N LEU A 161 2.86 -18.12 -24.47
CA LEU A 161 3.34 -18.96 -23.38
C LEU A 161 4.86 -19.10 -23.45
N GLY A 162 5.55 -18.81 -22.34
CA GLY A 162 7.02 -18.86 -22.27
C GLY A 162 7.72 -17.54 -22.63
N GLY A 163 6.96 -16.44 -22.76
CA GLY A 163 7.45 -15.09 -23.02
C GLY A 163 7.14 -14.58 -24.43
N ASP A 164 7.26 -13.27 -24.63
CA ASP A 164 6.74 -12.50 -25.78
C ASP A 164 7.21 -12.97 -27.17
N LYS A 165 8.32 -13.71 -27.24
CA LYS A 165 8.88 -14.25 -28.49
C LYS A 165 8.34 -15.65 -28.84
N SER A 166 7.47 -16.21 -28.00
CA SER A 166 6.82 -17.48 -28.26
C SER A 166 5.69 -17.31 -29.28
N HIS A 167 5.55 -18.28 -30.18
CA HIS A 167 4.39 -18.38 -31.06
C HIS A 167 3.30 -19.32 -30.51
N PHE A 168 3.56 -19.94 -29.35
CA PHE A 168 2.65 -20.86 -28.71
C PHE A 168 1.77 -20.10 -27.71
N THR A 169 0.45 -20.26 -27.79
CA THR A 169 -0.51 -19.46 -27.00
C THR A 169 -1.46 -20.35 -26.19
N TYR A 170 -2.29 -19.74 -25.33
CA TYR A 170 -3.38 -20.46 -24.65
C TYR A 170 -4.39 -21.11 -25.62
N ILE A 171 -4.51 -20.63 -26.86
CA ILE A 171 -5.31 -21.30 -27.90
C ILE A 171 -4.72 -22.66 -28.26
N ASP A 172 -3.40 -22.76 -28.36
CA ASP A 172 -2.73 -24.00 -28.70
C ASP A 172 -2.74 -24.97 -27.50
N LEU A 173 -2.57 -24.43 -26.29
CA LEU A 173 -2.76 -25.18 -25.05
C LEU A 173 -4.20 -25.73 -24.94
N ARG A 174 -5.21 -24.92 -25.29
CA ARG A 174 -6.63 -25.36 -25.36
C ARG A 174 -6.84 -26.48 -26.38
N LYS A 175 -6.27 -26.39 -27.58
CA LYS A 175 -6.36 -27.48 -28.57
C LYS A 175 -5.77 -28.78 -28.02
N ALA A 176 -4.68 -28.68 -27.25
CA ALA A 176 -4.02 -29.82 -26.64
C ALA A 176 -4.85 -30.49 -25.52
N THR A 177 -5.90 -29.84 -24.99
CA THR A 177 -6.80 -30.46 -24.01
C THR A 177 -7.80 -31.42 -24.64
N SER A 178 -7.81 -31.62 -25.96
CA SER A 178 -8.78 -32.51 -26.61
C SER A 178 -8.74 -33.92 -25.99
N PRO A 179 -9.88 -34.48 -25.55
CA PRO A 179 -9.96 -35.86 -25.05
C PRO A 179 -9.40 -36.90 -26.01
N ASP A 180 -9.40 -36.62 -27.32
CA ASP A 180 -8.87 -37.52 -28.35
C ASP A 180 -7.34 -37.64 -28.31
N LEU A 181 -6.66 -36.67 -27.69
CA LEU A 181 -5.20 -36.66 -27.49
C LEU A 181 -4.76 -37.43 -26.23
N MET A 182 -5.69 -37.89 -25.39
CA MET A 182 -5.34 -38.73 -24.24
C MET A 182 -4.70 -40.05 -24.69
N LEU A 183 -3.67 -40.45 -23.96
CA LEU A 183 -2.90 -41.67 -24.22
C LEU A 183 -3.49 -42.85 -23.46
N ALA A 184 -3.42 -44.04 -24.05
CA ALA A 184 -3.79 -45.28 -23.38
C ALA A 184 -2.89 -45.56 -22.17
N ALA A 185 -3.48 -46.10 -21.11
CA ALA A 185 -2.75 -46.52 -19.93
C ALA A 185 -1.70 -47.60 -20.28
N PRO A 186 -0.53 -47.59 -19.61
CA PRO A 186 0.46 -48.65 -19.75
C PRO A 186 -0.12 -50.03 -19.39
N ALA A 187 0.40 -51.09 -20.00
CA ALA A 187 -0.07 -52.46 -19.76
C ALA A 187 0.10 -52.88 -18.29
N ALA A 188 -0.91 -53.56 -17.73
CA ALA A 188 -0.96 -54.00 -16.33
C ALA A 188 0.24 -54.89 -15.97
N GLY A 189 1.11 -54.38 -15.10
CA GLY A 189 2.41 -54.97 -14.74
C GLY A 189 3.50 -53.91 -14.56
N GLN A 190 3.30 -52.73 -15.15
CA GLN A 190 4.00 -51.49 -14.81
C GLN A 190 3.06 -50.71 -13.89
N THR A 191 3.41 -50.59 -12.60
CA THR A 191 2.60 -49.87 -11.60
C THR A 191 2.27 -48.45 -12.08
N ALA A 192 1.07 -47.96 -11.76
CA ALA A 192 0.63 -46.58 -12.04
C ALA A 192 1.50 -45.48 -11.39
N THR A 193 2.56 -45.88 -10.68
CA THR A 193 3.58 -45.04 -10.03
C THR A 193 4.99 -45.26 -10.58
N ALA A 194 5.19 -46.19 -11.52
CA ALA A 194 6.49 -46.43 -12.15
C ALA A 194 6.59 -45.65 -13.46
N SER A 195 7.68 -44.89 -13.63
CA SER A 195 7.95 -44.17 -14.87
C SER A 195 8.04 -45.17 -16.02
N VAL A 196 7.20 -44.99 -17.02
CA VAL A 196 7.26 -45.82 -18.24
C VAL A 196 8.27 -45.16 -19.16
N SER A 197 9.46 -45.77 -19.26
CA SER A 197 10.49 -45.49 -20.28
C SER A 197 10.54 -44.02 -20.75
N GLY A 198 11.05 -43.13 -19.91
CA GLY A 198 11.31 -41.73 -20.26
C GLY A 198 10.09 -40.81 -20.42
N LYS A 199 8.86 -41.31 -20.32
CA LYS A 199 7.63 -40.50 -20.50
C LYS A 199 7.10 -39.84 -19.22
N GLY A 200 7.50 -40.32 -18.05
CA GLY A 200 7.06 -39.79 -16.75
C GLY A 200 5.97 -40.61 -16.07
N ILE A 201 5.15 -39.98 -15.23
CA ILE A 201 4.09 -40.61 -14.41
C ILE A 201 2.73 -40.52 -15.11
N PHE A 202 2.08 -41.66 -15.33
CA PHE A 202 0.75 -41.71 -15.95
C PHE A 202 -0.35 -41.35 -14.95
N VAL A 203 -1.21 -40.41 -15.32
CA VAL A 203 -2.42 -40.05 -14.56
C VAL A 203 -3.64 -40.27 -15.43
N LYS A 204 -4.55 -41.13 -14.97
CA LYS A 204 -5.83 -41.40 -15.63
C LYS A 204 -6.68 -40.12 -15.69
N GLY A 205 -7.20 -39.82 -16.87
CA GLY A 205 -8.10 -38.70 -17.15
C GLY A 205 -9.41 -39.08 -17.83
N GLY A 206 -9.64 -40.37 -18.11
CA GLY A 206 -10.89 -40.84 -18.71
C GLY A 206 -10.87 -42.31 -19.13
N THR A 207 -11.84 -42.68 -19.96
CA THR A 207 -11.89 -44.00 -20.63
C THR A 207 -12.21 -43.86 -22.12
N ARG A 208 -11.62 -44.74 -22.95
CA ARG A 208 -11.86 -44.83 -24.41
C ARG A 208 -12.03 -46.31 -24.79
N ALA A 209 -13.18 -46.68 -25.35
CA ALA A 209 -13.54 -48.10 -25.61
C ALA A 209 -13.32 -49.04 -24.40
N GLY A 210 -13.62 -48.56 -23.19
CA GLY A 210 -13.44 -49.35 -21.96
C GLY A 210 -12.00 -49.48 -21.47
N GLN A 211 -11.02 -48.86 -22.15
CA GLN A 211 -9.63 -48.76 -21.70
C GLN A 211 -9.39 -47.44 -20.99
N ASP A 212 -8.54 -47.46 -19.96
CA ASP A 212 -8.12 -46.25 -19.26
C ASP A 212 -7.24 -45.39 -20.17
N VAL A 213 -7.55 -44.09 -20.22
CA VAL A 213 -6.77 -43.09 -20.94
C VAL A 213 -6.44 -41.91 -20.04
N GLY A 214 -5.39 -41.17 -20.35
CA GLY A 214 -4.93 -40.05 -19.52
C GLY A 214 -3.69 -39.37 -20.10
N HIS A 215 -2.92 -38.74 -19.21
CA HIS A 215 -1.70 -38.02 -19.58
C HIS A 215 -0.50 -38.40 -18.72
N PHE A 216 0.70 -38.23 -19.26
CA PHE A 216 1.94 -38.35 -18.52
C PHE A 216 2.39 -37.00 -17.96
N ILE A 217 2.86 -37.00 -16.72
CA ILE A 217 3.55 -35.88 -16.09
C ILE A 217 5.06 -36.16 -16.15
N PRO A 218 5.86 -35.34 -16.87
CA PRO A 218 7.31 -35.49 -16.93
C PRO A 218 7.95 -35.42 -15.55
N GLN A 219 9.09 -36.09 -15.37
CA GLN A 219 9.75 -36.20 -14.06
C GLN A 219 10.04 -34.83 -13.40
N PRO A 220 10.52 -33.78 -14.10
CA PRO A 220 10.74 -32.47 -13.48
C PRO A 220 9.46 -31.86 -12.90
N PHE A 221 8.35 -31.93 -13.64
CA PHE A 221 7.04 -31.45 -13.18
C PHE A 221 6.50 -32.32 -12.05
N TRP A 222 6.65 -33.64 -12.14
CA TRP A 222 6.23 -34.54 -11.07
C TRP A 222 6.97 -34.27 -9.76
N SER A 223 8.29 -34.09 -9.83
CA SER A 223 9.10 -33.69 -8.67
C SER A 223 8.62 -32.35 -8.11
N TYR A 224 8.35 -31.36 -8.97
CA TYR A 224 7.91 -30.03 -8.56
C TYR A 224 6.55 -30.06 -7.82
N VAL A 225 5.52 -30.67 -8.42
CA VAL A 225 4.17 -30.69 -7.83
C VAL A 225 4.08 -31.52 -6.55
N ASN A 226 5.07 -32.37 -6.25
CA ASN A 226 5.11 -33.12 -4.99
C ASN A 226 5.95 -32.44 -3.89
N ARG A 227 6.54 -31.27 -4.15
CA ARG A 227 7.20 -30.50 -3.10
C ARG A 227 6.16 -29.85 -2.19
N SER A 228 6.39 -29.88 -0.88
CA SER A 228 5.48 -29.31 0.11
C SER A 228 5.33 -27.80 0.03
N ASP A 229 6.32 -27.09 -0.54
CA ASP A 229 6.27 -25.64 -0.71
C ASP A 229 5.53 -25.21 -1.99
N ALA A 230 5.60 -26.02 -3.05
CA ALA A 230 4.88 -25.82 -4.30
C ALA A 230 3.46 -26.42 -4.29
N SER A 231 3.19 -27.40 -3.42
CA SER A 231 1.87 -28.01 -3.24
C SER A 231 1.61 -28.39 -1.78
N PRO A 232 1.40 -27.41 -0.89
CA PRO A 232 1.15 -27.66 0.52
C PRO A 232 -0.10 -28.48 0.79
N ASP A 233 -1.12 -28.42 -0.08
CA ASP A 233 -2.36 -29.20 0.03
C ASP A 233 -2.32 -30.52 -0.78
N GLY A 234 -1.15 -30.81 -1.35
CA GLY A 234 -0.90 -31.93 -2.26
C GLY A 234 -1.32 -31.62 -3.70
N TRP A 235 -0.56 -32.18 -4.65
CA TRP A 235 -0.70 -31.84 -6.08
C TRP A 235 -2.12 -32.00 -6.63
N LYS A 236 -2.89 -32.99 -6.14
CA LYS A 236 -4.27 -33.21 -6.58
C LYS A 236 -5.20 -32.05 -6.23
N THR A 237 -4.92 -31.35 -5.14
CA THR A 237 -5.66 -30.17 -4.68
C THR A 237 -5.14 -28.94 -5.40
N ASP A 238 -3.82 -28.72 -5.40
CA ASP A 238 -3.20 -27.47 -5.87
C ASP A 238 -3.06 -27.33 -7.40
N PHE A 239 -2.96 -28.45 -8.12
CA PHE A 239 -2.85 -28.50 -9.57
C PHE A 239 -4.02 -29.25 -10.21
N GLY A 240 -4.44 -30.36 -9.59
CA GLY A 240 -5.42 -31.28 -10.18
C GLY A 240 -4.81 -32.19 -11.25
N PRO A 241 -5.61 -33.06 -11.89
CA PRO A 241 -5.14 -33.94 -12.95
C PRO A 241 -4.61 -33.13 -14.15
N PRO A 242 -3.61 -33.65 -14.88
CA PRO A 242 -3.15 -33.03 -16.13
C PRO A 242 -4.27 -32.99 -17.17
N LEU A 243 -4.36 -31.87 -17.89
CA LEU A 243 -5.28 -31.66 -19.03
C LEU A 243 -4.61 -31.95 -20.38
N THR A 244 -3.28 -31.92 -20.42
CA THR A 244 -2.49 -32.11 -21.64
C THR A 244 -1.30 -33.02 -21.39
N GLU A 245 -0.73 -33.59 -22.44
CA GLU A 245 0.69 -33.97 -22.40
C GLU A 245 1.55 -32.70 -22.21
N ALA A 246 2.78 -32.86 -21.78
CA ALA A 246 3.73 -31.76 -21.82
C ALA A 246 4.15 -31.44 -23.26
N LEU A 247 4.04 -30.17 -23.62
CA LEU A 247 4.29 -29.65 -24.95
C LEU A 247 5.69 -29.04 -24.98
N SER A 248 6.53 -29.52 -25.90
CA SER A 248 7.85 -28.96 -26.15
C SER A 248 7.77 -27.84 -27.18
N LEU A 249 8.38 -26.70 -26.86
CA LEU A 249 8.44 -25.54 -27.74
C LEU A 249 9.82 -24.89 -27.70
N SER A 250 10.25 -24.30 -28.81
CA SER A 250 11.54 -23.64 -28.92
C SER A 250 11.32 -22.14 -29.11
N ILE A 251 11.95 -21.33 -28.26
CA ILE A 251 11.92 -19.86 -28.37
C ILE A 251 13.33 -19.31 -28.53
N THR A 252 13.47 -18.19 -29.22
CA THR A 252 14.75 -17.47 -29.29
C THR A 252 14.71 -16.28 -28.33
N LYS A 253 15.46 -16.35 -27.23
CA LYS A 253 15.56 -15.28 -26.22
C LYS A 253 17.02 -14.87 -26.07
N ASP A 254 17.30 -13.57 -25.98
CA ASP A 254 18.66 -13.02 -25.80
C ASP A 254 19.74 -13.56 -26.77
N GLY A 255 19.35 -13.93 -27.99
CA GLY A 255 20.24 -14.50 -29.01
C GLY A 255 20.49 -16.01 -28.89
N GLY A 256 19.96 -16.68 -27.85
CA GLY A 256 20.02 -18.13 -27.65
C GLY A 256 18.69 -18.84 -27.97
N THR A 257 18.77 -20.13 -28.31
CA THR A 257 17.59 -21.00 -28.43
C THR A 257 17.31 -21.67 -27.10
N HIS A 258 16.12 -21.44 -26.57
CA HIS A 258 15.63 -22.04 -25.33
C HIS A 258 14.56 -23.09 -25.67
N HIS A 259 14.63 -24.24 -25.01
CA HIS A 259 13.68 -25.33 -25.18
C HIS A 259 12.78 -25.39 -23.96
N LEU A 260 11.54 -24.94 -24.12
CA LEU A 260 10.57 -24.92 -23.05
C LEU A 260 9.69 -26.18 -23.09
N LEU A 261 9.28 -26.59 -21.90
CA LEU A 261 8.27 -27.61 -21.67
C LEU A 261 7.10 -26.93 -20.97
N VAL A 262 5.88 -27.10 -21.49
CA VAL A 262 4.66 -26.52 -20.89
C VAL A 262 3.60 -27.60 -20.71
N GLN A 263 2.97 -27.68 -19.54
CA GLN A 263 1.87 -28.61 -19.29
C GLN A 263 0.74 -27.93 -18.53
N ALA A 264 -0.49 -28.12 -19.00
CA ALA A 264 -1.69 -27.68 -18.31
C ALA A 264 -2.23 -28.77 -17.38
N PHE A 265 -2.68 -28.35 -16.21
CA PHE A 265 -3.43 -29.12 -15.24
C PHE A 265 -4.80 -28.49 -15.05
N GLU A 266 -5.71 -29.20 -14.38
CA GLU A 266 -7.09 -28.74 -14.17
C GLU A 266 -7.15 -27.32 -13.58
N ARG A 267 -6.24 -26.96 -12.67
CA ARG A 267 -6.29 -25.70 -11.93
C ARG A 267 -5.17 -24.72 -12.25
N ASP A 268 -4.05 -25.20 -12.80
CA ASP A 268 -2.87 -24.38 -13.06
C ASP A 268 -2.05 -24.96 -14.22
N GLY A 269 -1.00 -24.28 -14.64
CA GLY A 269 -0.05 -24.78 -15.62
C GLY A 269 1.38 -24.60 -15.16
N LEU A 270 2.27 -25.42 -15.71
CA LEU A 270 3.70 -25.36 -15.43
C LEU A 270 4.48 -25.08 -16.70
N VAL A 271 5.58 -24.33 -16.55
CA VAL A 271 6.59 -24.11 -17.57
C VAL A 271 7.97 -24.40 -17.00
N LEU A 272 8.84 -24.98 -17.82
CA LEU A 272 10.25 -25.20 -17.51
C LEU A 272 11.05 -24.87 -18.75
N ASP A 273 12.14 -24.13 -18.57
CA ASP A 273 13.21 -24.05 -19.56
C ASP A 273 14.22 -25.17 -19.34
N GLN A 274 14.34 -26.08 -20.30
CA GLN A 274 15.22 -27.24 -20.21
C GLN A 274 16.71 -26.87 -20.21
N GLY A 275 17.06 -25.66 -20.65
CA GLY A 275 18.43 -25.14 -20.62
C GLY A 275 18.81 -24.43 -19.33
N ILE A 276 17.85 -24.18 -18.43
CA ILE A 276 18.06 -23.40 -17.20
C ILE A 276 17.92 -24.31 -15.98
N VAL A 277 18.95 -24.31 -15.14
CA VAL A 277 18.98 -25.02 -13.85
C VAL A 277 19.25 -24.03 -12.71
N ASP A 278 18.80 -24.37 -11.51
CA ASP A 278 19.15 -23.64 -10.29
C ASP A 278 20.60 -23.91 -9.86
N ALA A 279 21.03 -23.25 -8.77
CA ALA A 279 22.37 -23.40 -8.22
C ALA A 279 22.70 -24.85 -7.78
N SER A 280 21.69 -25.70 -7.60
CA SER A 280 21.84 -27.12 -7.27
C SER A 280 21.82 -28.04 -8.52
N GLY A 281 21.72 -27.46 -9.71
CA GLY A 281 21.64 -28.19 -10.97
C GLY A 281 20.26 -28.79 -11.26
N GLN A 282 19.21 -28.40 -10.52
CA GLN A 282 17.84 -28.87 -10.77
C GLN A 282 17.12 -27.97 -11.78
N PRO A 283 16.26 -28.53 -12.65
CA PRO A 283 15.48 -27.74 -13.60
C PRO A 283 14.58 -26.71 -12.90
N GLN A 284 14.56 -25.47 -13.38
CA GLN A 284 13.73 -24.41 -12.80
C GLN A 284 12.29 -24.45 -13.33
N VAL A 285 11.42 -25.19 -12.63
CA VAL A 285 9.99 -25.23 -12.91
C VAL A 285 9.30 -24.02 -12.30
N GLN A 286 8.42 -23.37 -13.06
CA GLN A 286 7.61 -22.22 -12.65
C GLN A 286 6.14 -22.47 -12.98
N ARG A 287 5.23 -21.88 -12.19
CA ARG A 287 3.81 -21.79 -12.57
C ARG A 287 3.65 -20.83 -13.74
N LEU A 288 2.65 -21.06 -14.59
CA LEU A 288 2.30 -20.10 -15.64
C LEU A 288 1.90 -18.76 -15.01
N ALA A 289 2.20 -17.66 -15.70
CA ALA A 289 1.87 -16.29 -15.27
C ALA A 289 0.38 -15.98 -15.48
N THR A 290 -0.50 -16.88 -15.06
CA THR A 290 -1.93 -16.84 -15.36
C THR A 290 -2.63 -15.60 -14.83
N GLY A 291 -2.10 -14.94 -13.80
CA GLY A 291 -2.65 -13.67 -13.33
C GLY A 291 -2.29 -12.52 -14.23
N THR A 292 -1.02 -12.39 -14.61
CA THR A 292 -0.55 -11.38 -15.58
C THR A 292 -1.28 -11.55 -16.91
N ASP A 293 -1.28 -12.78 -17.45
CA ASP A 293 -1.88 -13.10 -18.74
C ASP A 293 -3.40 -12.88 -18.73
N TYR A 294 -4.05 -13.15 -17.59
CA TYR A 294 -5.48 -12.86 -17.41
C TYR A 294 -5.76 -11.37 -17.49
N VAL A 295 -4.97 -10.54 -16.80
CA VAL A 295 -5.17 -9.10 -16.82
C VAL A 295 -4.96 -8.53 -18.22
N HIS A 296 -3.95 -8.99 -18.96
CA HIS A 296 -3.72 -8.56 -20.35
C HIS A 296 -4.81 -9.01 -21.32
N THR A 297 -5.41 -10.18 -21.11
CA THR A 297 -6.43 -10.75 -22.02
C THR A 297 -7.85 -10.28 -21.70
N ILE A 298 -8.25 -10.39 -20.43
CA ILE A 298 -9.63 -10.25 -19.96
C ILE A 298 -9.85 -8.91 -19.28
N GLY A 299 -8.79 -8.34 -18.68
CA GLY A 299 -8.88 -7.12 -17.87
C GLY A 299 -9.32 -7.40 -16.43
N LEU A 300 -9.33 -6.34 -15.62
CA LEU A 300 -9.70 -6.42 -14.21
C LEU A 300 -11.23 -6.32 -14.04
N PRO A 301 -11.81 -7.04 -13.04
CA PRO A 301 -13.21 -6.85 -12.67
C PRO A 301 -13.52 -5.41 -12.24
N ALA A 302 -14.80 -5.05 -12.31
CA ALA A 302 -15.25 -3.71 -11.91
C ALA A 302 -15.02 -3.49 -10.40
N VAL A 303 -14.54 -2.30 -10.05
CA VAL A 303 -14.37 -1.87 -8.66
C VAL A 303 -15.72 -1.43 -8.13
N ALA A 304 -16.09 -1.92 -6.94
CA ALA A 304 -17.35 -1.59 -6.28
C ALA A 304 -17.07 -0.82 -4.99
N ILE A 305 -17.29 0.49 -5.02
CA ILE A 305 -17.19 1.37 -3.85
C ILE A 305 -18.50 2.13 -3.61
N SER A 306 -18.75 2.51 -2.37
CA SER A 306 -19.85 3.40 -2.02
C SER A 306 -19.33 4.82 -1.89
N ALA A 307 -19.97 5.78 -2.57
CA ALA A 307 -19.71 7.19 -2.31
C ALA A 307 -20.00 7.52 -0.83
N LYS A 308 -19.26 8.48 -0.28
CA LYS A 308 -19.29 8.89 1.14
C LYS A 308 -18.74 7.85 2.13
N GLN A 309 -18.18 6.75 1.66
CA GLN A 309 -17.46 5.82 2.53
C GLN A 309 -16.13 6.45 2.98
N THR A 310 -15.84 6.37 4.27
CA THR A 310 -14.54 6.78 4.81
C THR A 310 -13.51 5.67 4.61
N ILE A 311 -12.32 6.06 4.17
CA ILE A 311 -11.09 5.27 4.11
C ILE A 311 -9.98 6.04 4.84
N TRP A 312 -8.88 5.38 5.15
CA TRP A 312 -7.80 5.96 5.94
C TRP A 312 -6.45 5.79 5.26
N ALA A 313 -5.63 6.84 5.28
CA ALA A 313 -4.25 6.76 4.80
C ALA A 313 -3.38 5.88 5.72
N GLN A 314 -2.48 5.09 5.14
CA GLN A 314 -1.60 4.13 5.83
C GLN A 314 -0.17 4.64 6.05
N GLY A 315 0.09 5.91 5.76
CA GLY A 315 1.41 6.52 5.87
C GLY A 315 1.45 7.85 5.12
N ASP A 316 2.65 8.40 4.96
CA ASP A 316 2.86 9.66 4.26
C ASP A 316 2.47 9.52 2.78
N THR A 317 1.40 10.21 2.42
CA THR A 317 0.71 10.04 1.14
C THR A 317 0.43 11.40 0.53
N ALA A 318 0.94 11.63 -0.68
CA ALA A 318 0.55 12.77 -1.48
C ALA A 318 -0.82 12.50 -2.14
N LEU A 319 -1.76 13.42 -1.97
CA LEU A 319 -3.02 13.46 -2.69
C LEU A 319 -2.78 14.24 -3.98
N LEU A 320 -3.18 13.68 -5.13
CA LEU A 320 -2.85 14.26 -6.44
C LEU A 320 -4.08 14.88 -7.12
N SER A 321 -3.88 15.92 -7.91
CA SER A 321 -4.95 16.51 -8.74
C SER A 321 -5.46 15.59 -9.85
N ALA A 322 -4.65 14.60 -10.25
CA ALA A 322 -5.01 13.55 -11.21
C ALA A 322 -4.17 12.29 -10.94
N PRO A 323 -4.67 11.09 -11.30
CA PRO A 323 -3.92 9.84 -11.20
C PRO A 323 -2.58 9.90 -11.95
N SER A 324 -1.54 9.32 -11.33
CA SER A 324 -0.14 9.14 -11.80
C SER A 324 0.66 10.37 -12.24
N ALA A 325 0.04 11.36 -12.90
CA ALA A 325 0.70 12.55 -13.46
C ALA A 325 0.22 13.88 -12.85
N GLY A 326 -0.68 13.83 -11.86
CA GLY A 326 -1.15 15.01 -11.15
C GLY A 326 -0.10 15.63 -10.24
N GLN A 327 -0.28 16.91 -9.93
CA GLN A 327 0.50 17.60 -8.90
C GLN A 327 -0.06 17.28 -7.52
N ALA A 328 0.79 17.24 -6.50
CA ALA A 328 0.34 17.12 -5.13
C ALA A 328 -0.52 18.33 -4.73
N VAL A 329 -1.71 18.07 -4.21
CA VAL A 329 -2.66 19.09 -3.74
C VAL A 329 -2.74 19.16 -2.21
N ALA A 330 -2.36 18.08 -1.52
CA ALA A 330 -2.18 18.01 -0.08
C ALA A 330 -1.36 16.77 0.29
N HIS A 331 -0.75 16.76 1.48
CA HIS A 331 -0.08 15.59 2.03
C HIS A 331 -0.75 15.15 3.33
N VAL A 332 -1.11 13.87 3.38
CA VAL A 332 -1.77 13.26 4.54
C VAL A 332 -0.91 12.12 5.08
N GLY A 333 -1.00 11.87 6.37
CA GLY A 333 -0.24 10.82 7.04
C GLY A 333 -1.12 9.69 7.55
N GLN A 334 -0.51 8.84 8.37
CA GLN A 334 -1.16 7.72 9.03
C GLN A 334 -2.51 8.11 9.66
N ASN A 335 -3.51 7.24 9.49
CA ASN A 335 -4.86 7.33 10.05
C ASN A 335 -5.70 8.52 9.56
N PHE A 336 -5.20 9.32 8.60
CA PHE A 336 -5.96 10.46 8.12
C PHE A 336 -7.21 10.03 7.35
N PRO A 337 -8.41 10.51 7.73
CA PRO A 337 -9.66 10.11 7.10
C PRO A 337 -9.83 10.80 5.74
N LEU A 338 -10.14 10.01 4.73
CA LEU A 338 -10.50 10.44 3.39
C LEU A 338 -11.90 9.91 3.07
N THR A 339 -12.70 10.69 2.36
CA THR A 339 -14.05 10.32 1.95
C THR A 339 -14.05 9.97 0.47
N LEU A 340 -14.50 8.77 0.12
CA LEU A 340 -14.65 8.35 -1.28
C LEU A 340 -15.75 9.14 -1.98
N LEU A 341 -15.45 9.69 -3.15
CA LEU A 341 -16.44 10.41 -3.98
C LEU A 341 -17.19 9.49 -4.95
N GLY A 342 -16.71 8.26 -5.16
CA GLY A 342 -17.35 7.22 -5.97
C GLY A 342 -16.67 6.93 -7.30
N ASP A 343 -15.79 7.82 -7.77
CA ASP A 343 -15.01 7.59 -8.99
C ASP A 343 -13.74 6.78 -8.70
N THR A 344 -13.40 5.91 -9.65
CA THR A 344 -12.16 5.13 -9.62
C THR A 344 -11.50 5.14 -11.00
N LYS A 345 -10.18 5.02 -11.05
CA LYS A 345 -9.43 4.95 -12.31
C LYS A 345 -8.27 3.97 -12.16
N TRP A 346 -8.14 3.05 -13.12
CA TRP A 346 -6.88 2.33 -13.32
C TRP A 346 -5.97 3.17 -14.20
N ASP A 347 -4.75 3.45 -13.73
CA ASP A 347 -3.77 4.26 -14.45
C ASP A 347 -2.38 3.69 -14.18
N THR A 348 -1.63 3.38 -15.24
CA THR A 348 -0.31 2.73 -15.17
C THR A 348 -0.29 1.52 -14.20
N GLY A 349 -1.29 0.65 -14.31
CA GLY A 349 -1.44 -0.55 -13.47
C GLY A 349 -1.88 -0.32 -12.01
N MET A 350 -1.96 0.93 -11.53
CA MET A 350 -2.40 1.27 -10.18
C MET A 350 -3.87 1.69 -10.17
N LEU A 351 -4.63 1.22 -9.18
CA LEU A 351 -5.98 1.71 -8.91
C LEU A 351 -5.91 3.01 -8.11
N TRP A 352 -6.66 4.01 -8.56
CA TRP A 352 -6.80 5.30 -7.89
C TRP A 352 -8.26 5.54 -7.50
N TYR A 353 -8.43 6.13 -6.32
CA TYR A 353 -9.72 6.53 -5.79
C TYR A 353 -9.84 8.05 -5.78
N HIS A 354 -10.98 8.56 -6.28
CA HIS A 354 -11.32 9.97 -6.12
C HIS A 354 -11.83 10.19 -4.70
N ILE A 355 -11.18 11.11 -4.00
CA ILE A 355 -11.41 11.36 -2.58
C ILE A 355 -11.64 12.84 -2.30
N GLN A 356 -12.23 13.09 -1.13
CA GLN A 356 -12.31 14.38 -0.49
C GLN A 356 -11.72 14.28 0.91
N TRP A 357 -11.03 15.33 1.36
CA TRP A 357 -10.71 15.52 2.76
C TRP A 357 -11.36 16.79 3.31
N ALA A 358 -11.59 16.80 4.61
CA ALA A 358 -12.15 17.95 5.32
C ALA A 358 -11.17 18.43 6.40
N ALA A 359 -10.97 19.74 6.45
CA ALA A 359 -10.43 20.48 7.59
C ALA A 359 -11.57 21.33 8.21
N PRO A 360 -11.45 21.86 9.43
CA PRO A 360 -12.59 22.50 10.12
C PRO A 360 -13.26 23.62 9.31
N LYS A 361 -12.46 24.48 8.67
CA LYS A 361 -12.94 25.57 7.79
C LYS A 361 -12.41 25.45 6.35
N GLY A 362 -12.07 24.24 5.92
CA GLY A 362 -11.47 24.00 4.61
C GLY A 362 -11.51 22.53 4.18
N GLY A 363 -10.70 22.20 3.19
CA GLY A 363 -10.62 20.86 2.62
C GLY A 363 -10.35 20.92 1.14
N GLY A 364 -10.41 19.77 0.50
CA GLY A 364 -10.20 19.65 -0.93
C GLY A 364 -10.56 18.28 -1.45
N GLU A 365 -10.40 18.12 -2.76
CA GLU A 365 -10.58 16.85 -3.46
C GLU A 365 -9.31 16.51 -4.24
N GLY A 366 -9.14 15.22 -4.52
CA GLY A 366 -7.98 14.72 -5.23
C GLY A 366 -8.03 13.21 -5.37
N TRP A 367 -6.92 12.63 -5.78
CA TRP A 367 -6.78 11.21 -6.06
C TRP A 367 -5.73 10.60 -5.15
N VAL A 368 -6.04 9.40 -4.65
CA VAL A 368 -5.15 8.62 -3.79
C VAL A 368 -4.97 7.21 -4.37
N PRO A 369 -3.75 6.65 -4.40
CA PRO A 369 -3.54 5.31 -4.92
C PRO A 369 -3.99 4.26 -3.91
N ALA A 370 -4.50 3.14 -4.41
CA ALA A 370 -5.12 2.09 -3.60
C ALA A 370 -4.15 1.41 -2.61
N ASN A 371 -2.84 1.45 -2.88
CA ASN A 371 -1.82 0.89 -2.00
C ASN A 371 -1.43 1.81 -0.83
N ALA A 372 -1.94 3.04 -0.79
CA ALA A 372 -1.66 4.00 0.28
C ALA A 372 -2.80 4.13 1.31
N ILE A 373 -3.88 3.36 1.14
CA ILE A 373 -5.10 3.47 1.94
C ILE A 373 -5.56 2.14 2.50
N THR A 374 -6.36 2.20 3.56
CA THR A 374 -7.09 1.08 4.14
C THR A 374 -8.56 1.42 4.32
N PHE A 375 -9.40 0.40 4.24
CA PHE A 375 -10.83 0.49 4.52
C PHE A 375 -11.17 0.11 5.97
N THR A 376 -10.15 -0.25 6.76
CA THR A 376 -10.29 -0.57 8.17
C THR A 376 -10.03 0.67 9.01
N ALA A 377 -11.00 1.03 9.85
CA ALA A 377 -10.85 2.18 10.75
C ALA A 377 -9.68 1.96 11.74
N PRO A 378 -8.84 2.98 11.97
CA PRO A 378 -7.68 2.89 12.87
C PRO A 378 -8.05 2.96 14.36
N GLY A 379 -9.35 2.95 14.70
CA GLY A 379 -9.83 3.18 16.06
C GLY A 379 -9.69 4.64 16.48
N ASN A 380 -9.30 4.87 17.74
CA ASN A 380 -9.21 6.20 18.36
C ASN A 380 -7.79 6.81 18.30
N ALA A 381 -6.93 6.30 17.40
CA ALA A 381 -5.59 6.84 17.23
C ALA A 381 -5.66 8.19 16.50
N PRO A 382 -4.93 9.23 16.96
CA PRO A 382 -4.88 10.50 16.26
C PRO A 382 -4.42 10.34 14.81
N SER A 383 -4.97 11.18 13.94
CA SER A 383 -4.58 11.28 12.53
C SER A 383 -3.44 12.29 12.34
N ARG A 384 -2.66 12.14 11.27
CA ARG A 384 -1.60 13.08 10.89
C ARG A 384 -1.82 13.61 9.49
N ALA A 385 -1.46 14.87 9.25
CA ALA A 385 -1.31 15.44 7.92
C ALA A 385 -0.27 16.56 7.94
N SER A 386 0.21 16.94 6.76
CA SER A 386 1.03 18.13 6.61
C SER A 386 0.16 19.39 6.71
N MET A 387 0.80 20.53 6.93
CA MET A 387 0.12 21.83 7.07
C MET A 387 -0.72 22.22 5.85
N ASP A 388 -0.40 21.70 4.66
CA ASP A 388 -1.14 21.96 3.42
C ASP A 388 -2.56 21.36 3.42
N ALA A 389 -2.79 20.27 4.14
CA ALA A 389 -4.11 19.69 4.34
C ALA A 389 -5.00 20.57 5.24
N LEU A 390 -4.41 21.42 6.09
CA LEU A 390 -5.11 22.45 6.87
C LEU A 390 -5.29 23.73 6.04
N SER A 391 -4.19 24.23 5.46
CA SER A 391 -4.16 25.43 4.63
C SER A 391 -2.97 25.41 3.67
N PRO A 392 -3.21 25.29 2.34
CA PRO A 392 -2.16 25.39 1.33
C PRO A 392 -1.41 26.73 1.37
N ALA A 393 -2.09 27.81 1.74
CA ALA A 393 -1.49 29.14 1.88
C ALA A 393 -0.48 29.18 3.04
N LEU A 394 -0.84 28.64 4.20
CA LEU A 394 0.06 28.54 5.36
C LEU A 394 1.26 27.65 5.06
N ALA A 395 1.04 26.52 4.39
CA ALA A 395 2.12 25.63 3.97
C ALA A 395 3.09 26.31 2.99
N THR A 396 2.57 27.12 2.06
CA THR A 396 3.40 27.89 1.11
C THR A 396 4.20 28.97 1.84
N TYR A 397 3.59 29.65 2.81
CA TYR A 397 4.28 30.64 3.64
C TYR A 397 5.45 30.00 4.42
N LEU A 398 5.21 28.89 5.11
CA LEU A 398 6.24 28.15 5.83
C LEU A 398 7.32 27.61 4.90
N ALA A 399 6.95 27.08 3.72
CA ALA A 399 7.90 26.65 2.70
C ALA A 399 8.81 27.77 2.18
N GLY A 400 8.33 29.02 2.18
CA GLY A 400 9.13 30.19 1.84
C GLY A 400 10.21 30.52 2.89
N ILE A 401 10.00 30.12 4.15
CA ILE A 401 10.98 30.23 5.24
C ILE A 401 11.93 29.02 5.24
N GLY A 402 11.41 27.84 4.89
CA GLY A 402 12.20 26.62 4.75
C GLY A 402 12.55 26.00 6.11
N ASN A 403 13.79 25.53 6.26
CA ASN A 403 14.23 24.80 7.45
C ASN A 403 14.31 25.66 8.72
N ASN A 404 14.28 26.99 8.58
CA ASN A 404 14.38 27.95 9.67
C ASN A 404 13.05 28.14 10.42
N ALA A 405 12.02 27.35 10.09
CA ALA A 405 10.76 27.29 10.81
C ALA A 405 10.25 25.85 10.95
N GLY A 406 9.59 25.57 12.09
CA GLY A 406 8.93 24.31 12.36
C GLY A 406 7.66 24.52 13.17
N ALA A 407 6.56 23.90 12.75
CA ALA A 407 5.23 24.09 13.32
C ALA A 407 4.50 22.76 13.49
N VAL A 408 3.84 22.59 14.64
CA VAL A 408 2.91 21.49 14.90
C VAL A 408 1.65 22.06 15.51
N VAL A 409 0.51 21.63 14.99
CA VAL A 409 -0.81 21.89 15.55
C VAL A 409 -1.49 20.56 15.84
N TYR A 410 -1.97 20.36 17.05
CA TYR A 410 -2.85 19.26 17.41
C TYR A 410 -4.27 19.80 17.65
N ASP A 411 -5.16 19.58 16.70
CA ASP A 411 -6.61 19.76 16.88
C ASP A 411 -7.11 18.61 17.76
N VAL A 412 -7.23 18.89 19.06
CA VAL A 412 -7.62 17.90 20.08
C VAL A 412 -9.05 17.44 19.82
N SER A 413 -9.93 18.37 19.45
CA SER A 413 -11.35 18.11 19.21
C SER A 413 -11.59 17.14 18.06
N ARG A 414 -10.70 17.08 17.07
CA ARG A 414 -10.75 16.14 15.93
C ARG A 414 -9.67 15.07 15.96
N GLN A 415 -8.88 15.01 17.03
CA GLN A 415 -7.73 14.12 17.21
C GLN A 415 -6.81 14.10 15.98
N ARG A 416 -6.31 15.27 15.59
CA ARG A 416 -5.55 15.42 14.34
C ARG A 416 -4.35 16.35 14.48
N TYR A 417 -3.20 15.88 14.03
CA TYR A 417 -1.99 16.68 13.90
C TYR A 417 -1.85 17.26 12.49
N TYR A 418 -1.41 18.51 12.43
CA TYR A 418 -0.94 19.20 11.23
C TYR A 418 0.50 19.64 11.43
N THR A 419 1.39 19.27 10.53
CA THR A 419 2.84 19.40 10.75
C THR A 419 3.59 20.10 9.61
N TYR A 420 4.67 20.78 9.98
CA TYR A 420 5.70 21.32 9.09
C TYR A 420 7.04 21.29 9.83
N ASN A 421 8.07 20.61 9.30
CA ASN A 421 9.37 20.42 9.97
C ASN A 421 9.26 20.02 11.46
N ASP A 422 8.31 19.14 11.77
CA ASP A 422 7.89 18.80 13.15
C ASP A 422 8.98 18.18 14.02
N ASN A 423 9.96 17.53 13.39
CA ASN A 423 11.10 16.88 14.05
C ASN A 423 12.42 17.64 13.91
N ALA A 424 12.42 18.83 13.30
CA ALA A 424 13.60 19.70 13.29
C ALA A 424 13.87 20.24 14.71
N GLN A 425 15.15 20.46 15.02
CA GLN A 425 15.61 20.93 16.33
C GLN A 425 15.78 22.43 16.30
N PHE A 426 15.15 23.13 17.26
CA PHE A 426 15.25 24.58 17.41
C PHE A 426 15.66 24.95 18.83
N ILE A 427 16.27 26.12 18.99
CA ILE A 427 16.57 26.67 20.32
C ILE A 427 15.25 26.92 21.09
N VAL A 428 15.18 26.39 22.32
CA VAL A 428 13.97 26.46 23.14
C VAL A 428 13.71 27.85 23.72
N ALA A 429 14.78 28.60 24.03
CA ALA A 429 14.70 29.89 24.73
C ALA A 429 13.80 29.81 26.01
N SER A 430 13.00 30.83 26.28
CA SER A 430 12.16 30.89 27.50
C SER A 430 11.01 29.90 27.54
N SER A 431 10.66 29.20 26.46
CA SER A 431 9.65 28.13 26.56
C SER A 431 10.17 26.90 27.32
N MET A 432 11.48 26.81 27.61
CA MET A 432 12.09 25.82 28.52
C MET A 432 11.52 25.89 29.94
N LYS A 433 10.97 27.04 30.32
CA LYS A 433 10.39 27.25 31.65
C LYS A 433 9.17 26.36 31.90
N VAL A 434 8.49 25.89 30.85
CA VAL A 434 7.44 24.88 30.95
C VAL A 434 8.02 23.51 31.37
N PRO A 435 8.99 22.90 30.65
CA PRO A 435 9.71 21.73 31.15
C PRO A 435 10.28 21.86 32.57
N ILE A 436 10.82 23.03 32.94
CA ILE A 436 11.34 23.29 34.29
C ILE A 436 10.22 23.21 35.33
N MET A 437 9.12 23.93 35.11
CA MET A 437 7.95 23.93 35.98
C MET A 437 7.40 22.52 36.17
N LEU A 438 7.20 21.77 35.08
CA LEU A 438 6.62 20.43 35.13
C LEU A 438 7.54 19.43 35.85
N THR A 439 8.85 19.50 35.62
CA THR A 439 9.84 18.68 36.33
C THR A 439 9.87 19.01 37.83
N PHE A 440 9.69 20.30 38.17
CA PHE A 440 9.68 20.73 39.56
C PHE A 440 8.42 20.23 40.28
N PHE A 441 7.23 20.37 39.69
CA PHE A 441 6.01 19.78 40.26
C PHE A 441 6.14 18.25 40.42
N ASP A 442 6.64 17.54 39.41
CA ASP A 442 6.88 16.10 39.51
C ASP A 442 7.83 15.74 40.68
N THR A 443 8.81 16.58 40.95
CA THR A 443 9.72 16.43 42.10
C THR A 443 8.99 16.63 43.43
N LEU A 444 8.07 17.60 43.51
CA LEU A 444 7.26 17.88 44.70
C LEU A 444 6.26 16.75 45.00
N GLU A 445 5.59 16.25 43.96
CA GLU A 445 4.65 15.12 44.07
C GLU A 445 5.36 13.87 44.59
N GLN A 446 6.57 13.59 44.11
CA GLN A 446 7.41 12.50 44.62
C GLN A 446 7.80 12.67 46.09
N GLN A 447 7.93 13.91 46.55
CA GLN A 447 8.19 14.25 47.96
C GLN A 447 6.91 14.25 48.81
N GLY A 448 5.73 14.14 48.19
CA GLY A 448 4.44 14.19 48.87
C GLY A 448 4.15 15.54 49.52
N ARG A 449 4.57 16.64 48.88
CA ARG A 449 4.35 18.01 49.38
C ARG A 449 3.96 18.97 48.28
N GLU A 450 3.36 20.08 48.67
CA GLU A 450 3.07 21.23 47.80
C GLU A 450 4.27 22.20 47.78
N PRO A 451 4.33 23.11 46.78
CA PRO A 451 5.30 24.19 46.77
C PRO A 451 5.04 25.16 47.94
N ASN A 452 6.10 25.65 48.59
CA ASN A 452 5.97 26.71 49.59
C ASN A 452 5.86 28.10 48.94
N ASP A 453 5.63 29.14 49.74
CA ASP A 453 5.45 30.52 49.25
C ASP A 453 6.61 31.01 48.36
N ASP A 454 7.86 30.73 48.71
CA ASP A 454 9.03 31.14 47.91
C ASP A 454 9.10 30.37 46.58
N GLU A 455 8.77 29.08 46.60
CA GLU A 455 8.73 28.22 45.42
C GLU A 455 7.58 28.62 44.48
N MET A 456 6.41 28.92 45.03
CA MET A 456 5.28 29.47 44.27
C MET A 456 5.60 30.84 43.67
N ASN A 457 6.25 31.72 44.43
CA ASN A 457 6.68 33.01 43.90
C ASN A 457 7.64 32.82 42.71
N ARG A 458 8.61 31.89 42.81
CA ARG A 458 9.52 31.58 41.71
C ARG A 458 8.82 30.97 40.50
N LEU A 459 7.86 30.07 40.70
CA LEU A 459 7.04 29.53 39.61
C LEU A 459 6.28 30.65 38.89
N THR A 460 5.67 31.55 39.67
CA THR A 460 4.90 32.70 39.18
C THR A 460 5.77 33.65 38.36
N THR A 461 6.87 34.17 38.93
CA THR A 461 7.75 35.09 38.22
C THR A 461 8.46 34.44 37.04
N MET A 462 8.81 33.14 37.14
CA MET A 462 9.38 32.40 36.02
C MET A 462 8.39 32.29 34.85
N ILE A 463 7.15 31.87 35.10
CA ILE A 463 6.20 31.63 34.01
C ILE A 463 5.60 32.93 33.50
N GLU A 464 4.98 33.72 34.38
CA GLU A 464 4.19 34.90 34.01
C GLU A 464 5.05 36.07 33.53
N ASN A 465 6.21 36.27 34.17
CA ASN A 465 7.12 37.40 33.88
C ASN A 465 8.37 36.96 33.11
N SER A 466 8.51 35.67 32.80
CA SER A 466 9.68 35.10 32.13
C SER A 466 11.01 35.34 32.88
N ASP A 467 10.99 35.47 34.21
CA ASP A 467 12.17 35.80 35.02
C ASP A 467 13.24 34.70 34.96
N ASN A 468 14.46 35.08 34.56
CA ASN A 468 15.56 34.13 34.33
C ASN A 468 16.26 33.69 35.61
N ASP A 469 16.25 34.53 36.65
CA ASP A 469 16.86 34.19 37.95
C ASP A 469 16.00 33.13 38.68
N SER A 470 14.68 33.28 38.62
CA SER A 470 13.72 32.29 39.12
C SER A 470 13.82 30.98 38.36
N ALA A 471 13.94 31.03 37.04
CA ALA A 471 14.16 29.85 36.21
C ALA A 471 15.45 29.11 36.58
N SER A 472 16.55 29.86 36.73
CA SER A 472 17.86 29.29 37.07
C SER A 472 17.86 28.68 38.47
N ALA A 473 17.24 29.33 39.45
CA ALA A 473 17.11 28.77 40.80
C ALA A 473 16.32 27.46 40.82
N LEU A 474 15.22 27.36 40.05
CA LEU A 474 14.48 26.09 39.95
C LEU A 474 15.29 25.04 39.18
N PHE A 475 15.85 25.40 38.03
CA PHE A 475 16.61 24.49 37.16
C PHE A 475 17.83 23.88 37.88
N PHE A 476 18.73 24.72 38.40
CA PHE A 476 19.99 24.26 38.99
C PHE A 476 19.78 23.72 40.41
N ASP A 477 18.99 24.39 41.25
CA ASP A 477 18.96 24.08 42.69
C ASP A 477 17.87 23.09 43.08
N LYS A 478 16.79 22.98 42.30
CA LYS A 478 15.60 22.17 42.67
C LYS A 478 15.42 20.91 41.86
N ILE A 479 15.76 20.93 40.58
CA ILE A 479 15.52 19.79 39.68
C ILE A 479 16.80 19.09 39.21
N GLY A 480 17.99 19.57 39.60
CA GLY A 480 19.25 18.92 39.23
C GLY A 480 19.69 19.19 37.78
N GLY A 481 19.27 20.32 37.22
CA GLY A 481 19.67 20.80 35.90
C GLY A 481 19.22 19.91 34.75
N ALA A 482 20.07 19.83 33.72
CA ALA A 482 19.80 19.10 32.49
C ALA A 482 19.50 17.62 32.72
N ALA A 483 20.20 16.98 33.65
CA ALA A 483 19.97 15.58 34.01
C ALA A 483 18.56 15.34 34.58
N GLY A 484 18.05 16.29 35.37
CA GLY A 484 16.69 16.26 35.90
C GLY A 484 15.63 16.32 34.81
N ILE A 485 15.79 17.29 33.89
CA ILE A 485 14.92 17.41 32.72
C ILE A 485 14.95 16.14 31.88
N ALA A 486 16.14 15.63 31.55
CA ALA A 486 16.28 14.41 30.75
C ALA A 486 15.60 13.22 31.42
N SER A 487 15.78 13.06 32.74
CA SER A 487 15.13 11.99 33.50
C SER A 487 13.61 12.13 33.53
N TYR A 488 13.09 13.35 33.66
CA TYR A 488 11.66 13.62 33.64
C TYR A 488 11.05 13.35 32.25
N MET A 489 11.65 13.88 31.18
CA MET A 489 11.19 13.65 29.81
C MET A 489 11.18 12.16 29.47
N GLN A 490 12.21 11.41 29.90
CA GLN A 490 12.24 9.96 29.78
C GLN A 490 11.11 9.27 30.56
N LYS A 491 10.86 9.69 31.82
CA LYS A 491 9.80 9.15 32.68
C LYS A 491 8.41 9.29 32.03
N ILE A 492 8.14 10.43 31.40
CA ILE A 492 6.85 10.70 30.73
C ILE A 492 6.79 10.18 29.28
N GLY A 493 7.86 9.55 28.79
CA GLY A 493 7.93 8.97 27.45
C GLY A 493 7.98 9.99 26.31
N VAL A 494 8.45 11.22 26.59
CA VAL A 494 8.58 12.28 25.58
C VAL A 494 10.06 12.44 25.21
N SER A 495 10.36 12.36 23.91
CA SER A 495 11.70 12.55 23.35
C SER A 495 11.77 13.79 22.46
N GLY A 496 12.99 14.27 22.18
CA GLY A 496 13.22 15.38 21.25
C GLY A 496 13.61 16.70 21.90
N LEU A 497 13.65 16.77 23.24
CA LEU A 497 14.29 17.86 24.00
C LEU A 497 15.72 17.44 24.39
N ASN A 498 16.71 18.24 24.00
CA ASN A 498 18.11 18.08 24.35
C ASN A 498 18.51 19.20 25.32
N PRO A 499 18.50 18.95 26.64
CA PRO A 499 18.81 19.98 27.63
C PRO A 499 20.30 20.34 27.60
N SER A 500 20.58 21.64 27.69
CA SER A 500 21.94 22.17 27.87
C SER A 500 22.32 22.16 29.35
N ASP A 501 23.53 21.68 29.66
CA ASP A 501 24.04 21.59 31.04
C ASP A 501 24.25 22.99 31.67
N ASP A 502 24.73 23.95 30.87
CA ASP A 502 25.20 25.25 31.36
C ASP A 502 24.23 26.40 31.06
N ALA A 503 23.36 26.24 30.06
CA ALA A 503 22.52 27.31 29.56
C ALA A 503 21.15 26.79 29.12
N TRP A 504 20.23 26.64 30.07
CA TRP A 504 18.91 26.02 29.86
C TRP A 504 18.15 26.60 28.65
N GLY A 505 18.26 27.90 28.37
CA GLY A 505 17.60 28.56 27.25
C GLY A 505 18.15 28.17 25.86
N TYR A 506 19.38 27.65 25.80
CA TYR A 506 20.03 27.15 24.58
C TYR A 506 19.87 25.63 24.40
N SER A 507 19.05 24.99 25.23
CA SER A 507 18.58 23.64 24.94
C SER A 507 17.87 23.61 23.59
N THR A 508 17.86 22.46 22.91
CA THR A 508 17.12 22.32 21.65
C THR A 508 15.91 21.43 21.81
N ILE A 509 14.83 21.75 21.12
CA ILE A 509 13.57 21.00 21.16
C ILE A 509 12.98 20.89 19.76
N THR A 510 12.19 19.84 19.51
CA THR A 510 11.34 19.79 18.31
C THR A 510 9.95 20.38 18.58
N PRO A 511 9.29 21.00 17.58
CA PRO A 511 7.90 21.44 17.71
C PRO A 511 6.96 20.30 18.19
N GLN A 512 7.13 19.09 17.63
CA GLN A 512 6.37 17.92 18.05
C GLN A 512 6.54 17.60 19.54
N THR A 513 7.75 17.76 20.08
CA THR A 513 8.06 17.50 21.49
C THR A 513 7.27 18.43 22.40
N MET A 514 7.23 19.73 22.07
CA MET A 514 6.49 20.72 22.87
C MET A 514 4.98 20.45 22.83
N VAL A 515 4.41 20.16 21.66
CA VAL A 515 2.99 19.78 21.56
C VAL A 515 2.69 18.50 22.34
N ASN A 516 3.56 17.48 22.30
CA ASN A 516 3.38 16.27 23.09
C ASN A 516 3.37 16.56 24.60
N LEU A 517 4.29 17.40 25.08
CA LEU A 517 4.37 17.80 26.48
C LEU A 517 3.11 18.54 26.94
N LEU A 518 2.67 19.54 26.16
CA LEU A 518 1.44 20.28 26.43
C LEU A 518 0.19 19.41 26.33
N THR A 519 0.18 18.41 25.43
CA THR A 519 -0.91 17.43 25.33
C THR A 519 -1.03 16.60 26.61
N LEU A 520 0.10 16.09 27.11
CA LEU A 520 0.11 15.31 28.35
C LEU A 520 -0.30 16.14 29.57
N LEU A 521 0.10 17.42 29.62
CA LEU A 521 -0.37 18.37 30.62
C LEU A 521 -1.89 18.56 30.52
N GLN A 522 -2.39 18.85 29.33
CA GLN A 522 -3.82 19.06 29.08
C GLN A 522 -4.65 17.82 29.41
N GLU A 523 -4.16 16.62 29.15
CA GLU A 523 -4.87 15.37 29.45
C GLU A 523 -4.75 14.93 30.93
N GLY A 524 -3.94 15.64 31.74
CA GLY A 524 -3.71 15.32 33.15
C GLY A 524 -3.00 13.99 33.35
N LYS A 525 -2.06 13.67 32.45
CA LYS A 525 -1.31 12.41 32.47
C LYS A 525 0.03 12.50 33.20
N ILE A 526 0.49 13.70 33.52
CA ILE A 526 1.87 13.94 34.02
C ILE A 526 1.93 14.67 35.36
N LEU A 527 0.81 15.17 35.87
CA LEU A 527 0.68 15.81 37.19
C LEU A 527 -0.65 15.38 37.83
N THR A 528 -0.73 15.51 39.15
CA THR A 528 -1.97 15.50 39.92
C THR A 528 -2.91 16.62 39.44
N ALA A 529 -4.20 16.46 39.71
CA ALA A 529 -5.20 17.45 39.30
C ALA A 529 -4.91 18.85 39.89
N HIS A 530 -4.43 18.92 41.14
CA HIS A 530 -4.12 20.18 41.81
C HIS A 530 -2.94 20.91 41.16
N ASP A 531 -1.80 20.22 41.01
CA ASP A 531 -0.59 20.82 40.44
C ASP A 531 -0.76 21.14 38.95
N ARG A 532 -1.54 20.32 38.24
CA ARG A 532 -1.96 20.64 36.86
C ARG A 532 -2.75 21.94 36.78
N ASP A 533 -3.72 22.15 37.67
CA ASP A 533 -4.52 23.36 37.68
C ASP A 533 -3.66 24.59 37.99
N ILE A 534 -2.67 24.47 38.89
CA ILE A 534 -1.69 25.53 39.14
C ILE A 534 -0.85 25.80 37.89
N ALA A 535 -0.29 24.76 37.27
CA ALA A 535 0.56 24.88 36.09
C ALA A 535 -0.17 25.56 34.91
N LEU A 536 -1.41 25.17 34.64
CA LEU A 536 -2.24 25.80 33.61
C LEU A 536 -2.60 27.23 33.99
N ASN A 537 -2.96 27.49 35.25
CA ASN A 537 -3.28 28.84 35.71
C ASN A 537 -2.09 29.80 35.52
N LEU A 538 -0.87 29.42 35.87
CA LEU A 538 0.32 30.22 35.63
C LEU A 538 0.51 30.52 34.14
N MET A 539 0.32 29.51 33.28
CA MET A 539 0.42 29.67 31.81
C MET A 539 -0.72 30.52 31.21
N GLU A 540 -1.83 30.71 31.92
CA GLU A 540 -2.95 31.56 31.53
C GLU A 540 -2.78 33.04 31.94
N HIS A 541 -1.82 33.33 32.83
CA HIS A 541 -1.61 34.67 33.41
C HIS A 541 -0.27 35.30 32.97
N ILE A 542 0.18 34.98 31.76
CA ILE A 542 1.37 35.61 31.16
C ILE A 542 1.18 37.14 31.06
N GLU A 543 2.18 37.90 31.51
CA GLU A 543 2.17 39.35 31.47
C GLU A 543 2.09 39.90 30.03
N SER A 544 1.48 41.07 29.89
CA SER A 544 1.13 41.62 28.56
C SER A 544 2.32 41.92 27.65
N ASP A 545 3.51 42.14 28.23
CA ASP A 545 4.77 42.36 27.51
C ASP A 545 5.57 41.05 27.28
N GLN A 546 5.08 39.93 27.82
CA GLN A 546 5.66 38.59 27.69
C GLN A 546 4.86 37.67 26.76
N ARG A 547 3.87 38.22 26.05
CA ARG A 547 2.99 37.50 25.13
C ARG A 547 3.04 38.07 23.71
N PHE A 548 3.04 37.16 22.75
CA PHE A 548 2.76 37.37 21.33
C PHE A 548 2.29 36.03 20.74
N GLY A 549 2.04 35.94 19.43
CA GLY A 549 1.75 34.67 18.80
C GLY A 549 0.47 34.05 19.36
N VAL A 550 0.58 32.90 20.03
CA VAL A 550 -0.57 32.19 20.63
C VAL A 550 -1.36 33.09 21.58
N GLY A 551 -0.69 33.94 22.36
CA GLY A 551 -1.32 34.84 23.31
C GLY A 551 -2.18 35.93 22.67
N ASP A 552 -1.81 36.38 21.46
CA ASP A 552 -2.48 37.48 20.74
C ASP A 552 -3.41 37.00 19.63
N SER A 553 -3.27 35.74 19.19
CA SER A 553 -4.04 35.17 18.06
C SER A 553 -5.37 34.55 18.48
N ALA A 554 -5.54 34.23 19.76
CA ALA A 554 -6.73 33.55 20.23
C ALA A 554 -7.96 34.48 20.15
N PRO A 555 -9.13 33.98 19.73
CA PRO A 555 -10.34 34.77 19.65
C PRO A 555 -10.86 35.17 21.04
N ASP A 556 -11.63 36.26 21.08
CA ASP A 556 -12.26 36.75 22.30
C ASP A 556 -13.03 35.64 23.05
N GLY A 557 -12.73 35.49 24.34
CA GLY A 557 -13.36 34.50 25.21
C GLY A 557 -12.71 33.10 25.20
N ALA A 558 -11.63 32.91 24.42
CA ALA A 558 -10.80 31.72 24.54
C ALA A 558 -9.96 31.76 25.83
N THR A 559 -9.76 30.59 26.44
CA THR A 559 -8.73 30.38 27.45
C THR A 559 -7.43 29.99 26.76
N VAL A 560 -6.33 30.64 27.14
CA VAL A 560 -5.02 30.46 26.50
C VAL A 560 -3.97 30.16 27.57
N ALA A 561 -3.47 28.93 27.62
CA ALA A 561 -2.34 28.54 28.45
C ALA A 561 -1.09 28.45 27.56
N MET A 562 -0.14 29.38 27.69
CA MET A 562 0.97 29.51 26.74
C MET A 562 2.33 29.84 27.39
N LYS A 563 3.41 29.68 26.61
CA LYS A 563 4.72 30.28 26.92
C LYS A 563 5.50 30.60 25.65
N ASP A 564 6.00 31.82 25.57
CA ASP A 564 6.87 32.29 24.50
C ASP A 564 8.36 32.21 24.87
N GLY A 565 9.21 32.19 23.84
CA GLY A 565 10.65 32.20 23.98
C GLY A 565 11.33 32.99 22.87
N TRP A 566 12.35 33.78 23.23
CA TRP A 566 13.23 34.45 22.28
C TRP A 566 14.63 34.59 22.85
N VAL A 567 15.64 34.45 22.00
CA VAL A 567 17.05 34.65 22.35
C VAL A 567 17.88 34.88 21.08
N PRO A 568 18.96 35.68 21.13
CA PRO A 568 19.98 35.63 20.08
C PRO A 568 20.64 34.25 20.05
N GLY A 569 20.63 33.64 18.87
CA GLY A 569 21.34 32.41 18.55
C GLY A 569 22.86 32.62 18.50
N PRO A 570 23.63 31.53 18.33
CA PRO A 570 25.09 31.59 18.25
C PRO A 570 25.65 32.39 17.06
N ASP A 571 24.80 32.72 16.09
CA ASP A 571 25.08 33.47 14.88
C ASP A 571 24.65 34.94 14.96
N ASP A 572 24.28 35.41 16.16
CA ASP A 572 23.72 36.74 16.45
C ASP A 572 22.36 37.02 15.76
N GLN A 573 21.70 36.00 15.21
CA GLN A 573 20.33 36.08 14.69
C GLN A 573 19.33 35.59 15.72
N TRP A 574 18.04 35.85 15.54
CA TRP A 574 17.02 35.56 16.55
C TRP A 574 16.40 34.18 16.37
N ALA A 575 16.36 33.42 17.47
CA ALA A 575 15.46 32.30 17.65
C ALA A 575 14.22 32.78 18.41
N VAL A 576 13.03 32.51 17.88
CA VAL A 576 11.75 32.97 18.44
C VAL A 576 10.75 31.82 18.38
N ASN A 577 9.94 31.64 19.42
CA ASN A 577 8.90 30.63 19.47
C ASN A 577 7.70 31.06 20.29
N SER A 578 6.55 30.48 19.96
CA SER A 578 5.32 30.57 20.75
C SER A 578 4.65 29.20 20.77
N SER A 579 4.22 28.78 21.95
CA SER A 579 3.56 27.48 22.15
C SER A 579 2.46 27.60 23.19
N GLY A 580 1.35 26.88 23.00
CA GLY A 580 0.27 26.90 23.98
C GLY A 580 -0.92 26.02 23.64
N ILE A 581 -1.85 25.99 24.59
CA ILE A 581 -3.14 25.31 24.55
C ILE A 581 -4.20 26.41 24.45
N VAL A 582 -5.04 26.34 23.42
CA VAL A 582 -6.14 27.29 23.21
C VAL A 582 -7.45 26.54 23.27
N THR A 583 -8.37 27.01 24.11
CA THR A 583 -9.70 26.40 24.29
C THR A 583 -10.79 27.45 24.14
N LEU A 584 -11.74 27.21 23.24
CA LEU A 584 -12.95 28.01 23.06
C LEU A 584 -14.18 27.10 23.07
N GLY A 585 -14.94 27.13 24.16
CA GLY A 585 -16.11 26.26 24.32
C GLY A 585 -15.73 24.77 24.34
N GLN A 586 -16.09 24.04 23.28
CA GLN A 586 -15.75 22.60 23.11
C GLN A 586 -14.59 22.36 22.15
N GLU A 587 -14.06 23.42 21.54
CA GLU A 587 -12.95 23.33 20.60
C GLU A 587 -11.64 23.61 21.34
N THR A 588 -10.68 22.70 21.22
CA THR A 588 -9.34 22.83 21.79
C THR A 588 -8.29 22.48 20.75
N TYR A 589 -7.27 23.31 20.62
CA TYR A 589 -6.06 22.95 19.90
C TYR A 589 -4.81 23.29 20.71
N ILE A 590 -3.73 22.59 20.39
CA ILE A 590 -2.40 22.79 20.97
C ILE A 590 -1.47 23.11 19.81
N ILE A 591 -0.68 24.17 19.93
CA ILE A 591 0.23 24.62 18.87
C ILE A 591 1.62 24.86 19.43
N SER A 592 2.62 24.61 18.60
CA SER A 592 3.96 25.14 18.76
C SER A 592 4.50 25.59 17.41
N ILE A 593 5.10 26.78 17.38
CA ILE A 593 5.87 27.31 16.24
C ILE A 593 7.23 27.75 16.76
N TYR A 594 8.29 27.28 16.12
CA TYR A 594 9.67 27.68 16.36
C TYR A 594 10.26 28.26 15.09
N THR A 595 11.04 29.32 15.23
CA THR A 595 11.81 29.94 14.16
C THR A 595 13.24 30.19 14.63
N GLU A 596 14.17 30.22 13.68
CA GLU A 596 15.57 30.59 13.90
C GLU A 596 16.09 31.46 12.75
N GLU A 597 17.32 31.96 12.89
CA GLU A 597 17.98 32.80 11.90
C GLU A 597 17.12 34.02 11.45
N SER A 598 16.32 34.58 12.36
CA SER A 598 15.55 35.80 12.08
C SER A 598 16.44 37.03 12.24
N ALA A 599 16.44 37.93 11.26
CA ALA A 599 17.34 39.10 11.25
C ALA A 599 17.08 40.07 12.42
N SER A 600 15.86 40.09 12.94
CA SER A 600 15.46 40.83 14.13
C SER A 600 14.48 40.02 14.98
N LEU A 601 14.28 40.42 16.24
CA LEU A 601 13.26 39.82 17.10
C LEU A 601 11.87 40.04 16.50
N GLU A 602 11.62 41.24 15.98
CA GLU A 602 10.37 41.64 15.36
C GLU A 602 10.03 40.79 14.14
N ASP A 603 11.02 40.43 13.32
CA ASP A 603 10.81 39.53 12.17
C ASP A 603 10.38 38.12 12.64
N GLY A 604 11.03 37.58 13.68
CA GLY A 604 10.66 36.28 14.25
C GLY A 604 9.27 36.31 14.88
N GLN A 605 8.95 37.37 15.62
CA GLN A 605 7.61 37.58 16.19
C GLN A 605 6.54 37.68 15.10
N ALA A 606 6.82 38.38 14.00
CA ALA A 606 5.89 38.49 12.87
C ALA A 606 5.59 37.13 12.21
N ILE A 607 6.60 36.26 12.07
CA ILE A 607 6.42 34.90 11.55
C ILE A 607 5.52 34.09 12.48
N VAL A 608 5.87 34.07 13.77
CA VAL A 608 5.11 33.35 14.81
C VAL A 608 3.66 33.84 14.86
N GLN A 609 3.46 35.16 14.85
CA GLN A 609 2.12 35.77 14.84
C GLN A 609 1.32 35.34 13.62
N HIS A 610 1.90 35.40 12.42
CA HIS A 610 1.21 35.01 11.19
C HIS A 610 0.72 33.56 11.22
N VAL A 611 1.57 32.64 11.71
CA VAL A 611 1.22 31.22 11.85
C VAL A 611 0.08 31.04 12.86
N CYS A 612 0.20 31.65 14.05
CA CYS A 612 -0.79 31.53 15.11
C CYS A 612 -2.15 32.14 14.71
N ASP A 613 -2.18 33.33 14.09
CA ASP A 613 -3.40 33.97 13.58
C ASP A 613 -4.09 33.08 12.55
N THR A 614 -3.31 32.53 11.62
CA THR A 614 -3.83 31.67 10.56
C THR A 614 -4.45 30.41 11.15
N VAL A 615 -3.75 29.74 12.08
CA VAL A 615 -4.27 28.52 12.73
C VAL A 615 -5.53 28.81 13.55
N ALA A 616 -5.52 29.87 14.37
CA ALA A 616 -6.68 30.28 15.16
C ALA A 616 -7.89 30.50 14.24
N SER A 617 -7.71 31.25 13.14
CA SER A 617 -8.78 31.54 12.18
C SER A 617 -9.37 30.29 11.51
N LEU A 618 -8.60 29.20 11.42
CA LEU A 618 -8.99 27.95 10.76
C LEU A 618 -9.63 26.93 11.70
N LEU A 619 -9.23 26.90 12.98
CA LEU A 619 -9.68 25.89 13.94
C LEU A 619 -10.80 26.37 14.87
N ILE A 620 -10.84 27.67 15.22
CA ILE A 620 -11.82 28.23 16.17
C ILE A 620 -12.51 29.50 15.67
#